data_AF-A0A849BQ20-F1
#
_entry.id   AF-A0A849BQ20-F1
#
_cell.length_a   1.000
_cell.length_b   1.000
_cell.length_c   1.000
_cell.angle_alpha   90.00
_cell.angle_beta   90.00
_cell.angle_gamma   90.00
#
_symmetry.space_group_name_H-M   'P 1'
#
loop_
_entity.id
_entity.type
_entity.pdbx_description
1 polymer ?
#
loop_
_entity_poly.entity_id
_entity_poly.type
_entity_poly.pdbx_seq_one_letter_code
_entity_poly.pdbx_strand_id
1 'polypeptide(L)'
;MSVTSPDEIKAGRYEVAAVQLDVPTSKPGQPLTYVRHRTGALVDLDAAEARRLVLAGAVVEPGAREKAAAEAAKAVYEAALAALSPEARAAITGQPVRRRRAQPSTPPTGGAPTPPPTETDTGADEPDDDAEGADEPDEAPDGGQDSDGPQRPPRVAAKAVWADYVVETGVLPREEADALTKDELVARVREHEAQQTEG
;
A
#
# COMPACT_ATOMS: atom_id res chain seq x y z
N MET A 1 -5.97 -23.18 -5.26
CA MET A 1 -6.66 -22.20 -6.11
C MET A 1 -8.00 -22.82 -6.48
N SER A 2 -9.10 -22.30 -5.94
CA SER A 2 -10.43 -22.75 -6.33
C SER A 2 -10.64 -22.32 -7.78
N VAL A 3 -10.49 -23.26 -8.70
CA VAL A 3 -10.87 -23.04 -10.10
C VAL A 3 -12.38 -22.98 -10.14
N THR A 4 -12.94 -21.78 -10.30
CA THR A 4 -14.37 -21.61 -10.57
C THR A 4 -14.71 -22.47 -11.79
N SER A 5 -15.70 -23.34 -11.65
CA SER A 5 -16.08 -24.23 -12.75
C SER A 5 -16.54 -23.38 -13.93
N PRO A 6 -16.10 -23.66 -15.18
CA PRO A 6 -16.40 -22.80 -16.32
C PRO A 6 -17.91 -22.66 -16.60
N ASP A 7 -18.72 -23.60 -16.12
CA ASP A 7 -20.18 -23.56 -16.23
C ASP A 7 -20.85 -22.59 -15.25
N GLU A 8 -20.18 -22.23 -14.16
CA GLU A 8 -20.69 -21.29 -13.14
C GLU A 8 -20.48 -19.82 -13.52
N ILE A 9 -19.67 -19.54 -14.56
CA ILE A 9 -19.32 -18.20 -15.00
C ILE A 9 -20.51 -17.57 -15.75
N LYS A 10 -21.01 -16.44 -15.22
CA LYS A 10 -22.18 -15.70 -15.71
C LYS A 10 -21.78 -14.36 -16.34
N ALA A 11 -22.67 -13.75 -17.12
CA ALA A 11 -22.49 -12.36 -17.52
C ALA A 11 -22.55 -11.45 -16.29
N GLY A 12 -21.76 -10.37 -16.28
CA GLY A 12 -21.72 -9.45 -15.16
C GLY A 12 -20.43 -8.64 -15.10
N ARG A 13 -20.21 -8.05 -13.93
CA ARG A 13 -19.03 -7.22 -13.65
C ARG A 13 -17.88 -8.08 -13.16
N TYR A 14 -16.72 -7.94 -13.77
CA TYR A 14 -15.49 -8.65 -13.42
C TYR A 14 -14.35 -7.66 -13.18
N GLU A 15 -13.40 -8.04 -12.35
CA GLU A 15 -12.19 -7.26 -12.09
C GLU A 15 -11.04 -7.76 -12.97
N VAL A 16 -10.30 -6.85 -13.59
CA VAL A 16 -9.14 -7.19 -14.43
C VAL A 16 -7.98 -7.65 -13.55
N ALA A 17 -7.60 -8.92 -13.71
CA ALA A 17 -6.47 -9.53 -13.02
C ALA A 17 -5.14 -9.31 -13.75
N ALA A 18 -5.18 -9.27 -15.09
CA ALA A 18 -4.01 -9.00 -15.92
C ALA A 18 -3.44 -7.59 -15.70
N VAL A 19 -2.16 -7.39 -16.04
CA VAL A 19 -1.49 -6.07 -16.04
C VAL A 19 -2.24 -5.08 -16.95
N GLN A 20 -2.69 -5.58 -18.09
CA GLN A 20 -3.40 -4.81 -19.10
C GLN A 20 -4.37 -5.71 -19.87
N LEU A 21 -5.56 -5.19 -20.18
CA LEU A 21 -6.57 -5.83 -21.00
C LEU A 21 -7.11 -4.84 -22.03
N ASP A 22 -6.93 -5.12 -23.32
CA ASP A 22 -7.47 -4.31 -24.40
C ASP A 22 -8.77 -4.96 -24.91
N VAL A 23 -9.91 -4.28 -24.73
CA VAL A 23 -11.24 -4.77 -25.13
C VAL A 23 -11.67 -4.07 -26.42
N PRO A 24 -11.99 -4.80 -27.51
CA PRO A 24 -12.45 -4.19 -28.75
C PRO A 24 -13.86 -3.60 -28.58
N THR A 25 -14.03 -2.31 -28.85
CA THR A 25 -15.32 -1.61 -28.74
C THR A 25 -15.98 -1.31 -30.08
N SER A 26 -15.28 -1.65 -31.17
CA SER A 26 -15.70 -1.37 -32.54
C SER A 26 -16.71 -2.40 -33.03
N LYS A 27 -17.66 -1.92 -33.85
CA LYS A 27 -18.64 -2.79 -34.51
C LYS A 27 -18.03 -3.47 -35.74
N PRO A 28 -18.54 -4.65 -36.15
CA PRO A 28 -18.12 -5.28 -37.39
C PRO A 28 -18.21 -4.32 -38.59
N GLY A 29 -17.12 -4.16 -39.33
CA GLY A 29 -17.02 -3.26 -40.49
C GLY A 29 -16.56 -1.83 -40.17
N GLN A 30 -16.35 -1.46 -38.90
CA GLN A 30 -15.69 -0.21 -38.53
C GLN A 30 -14.18 -0.40 -38.29
N PRO A 31 -13.36 0.66 -38.36
CA PRO A 31 -11.99 0.62 -37.88
C PRO A 31 -11.91 0.11 -36.44
N LEU A 32 -10.89 -0.70 -36.18
CA LEU A 32 -10.76 -1.40 -34.92
C LEU A 32 -10.35 -0.43 -33.81
N THR A 33 -11.28 -0.17 -32.89
CA THR A 33 -11.04 0.62 -31.68
C THR A 33 -11.01 -0.27 -30.45
N TYR A 34 -10.17 0.10 -29.48
CA TYR A 34 -9.98 -0.62 -28.22
C TYR A 34 -10.10 0.32 -27.04
N VAL A 35 -10.60 -0.20 -25.92
CA VAL A 35 -10.48 0.42 -24.61
C VAL A 35 -9.49 -0.40 -23.80
N ARG A 36 -8.47 0.28 -23.27
CA ARG A 36 -7.42 -0.32 -22.45
C ARG A 36 -7.82 -0.24 -20.98
N HIS A 37 -7.93 -1.39 -20.34
CA HIS A 37 -8.18 -1.51 -18.91
C HIS A 37 -6.89 -1.94 -18.20
N ARG A 38 -6.65 -1.36 -17.01
CA ARG A 38 -5.53 -1.73 -16.13
C ARG A 38 -5.99 -2.74 -15.08
N THR A 39 -5.03 -3.36 -14.41
CA THR A 39 -5.28 -4.23 -13.24
C THR A 39 -6.18 -3.53 -12.22
N GLY A 40 -7.18 -4.25 -11.70
CA GLY A 40 -8.14 -3.72 -10.72
C GLY A 40 -9.33 -2.99 -11.33
N ALA A 41 -9.31 -2.67 -12.64
CA ALA A 41 -10.46 -2.07 -13.30
C ALA A 41 -11.65 -3.04 -13.35
N LEU A 42 -12.86 -2.51 -13.18
CA LEU A 42 -14.10 -3.27 -13.30
C LEU A 42 -14.64 -3.16 -14.74
N VAL A 43 -14.94 -4.30 -15.36
CA VAL A 43 -15.45 -4.40 -16.73
C VAL A 43 -16.72 -5.24 -16.73
N ASP A 44 -17.76 -4.77 -17.42
CA ASP A 44 -18.99 -5.51 -17.61
C ASP A 44 -18.83 -6.41 -18.86
N LEU A 45 -18.88 -7.72 -18.66
CA LEU A 45 -18.62 -8.75 -19.68
C LEU A 45 -19.84 -9.65 -19.88
N ASP A 46 -20.02 -10.13 -21.11
CA ASP A 46 -20.97 -11.20 -21.38
C ASP A 46 -20.46 -12.55 -20.86
N ALA A 47 -21.35 -13.56 -20.80
CA ALA A 47 -21.01 -14.86 -20.23
C ALA A 47 -19.95 -15.62 -21.04
N ALA A 48 -19.90 -15.44 -22.37
CA ALA A 48 -18.95 -16.15 -23.23
C ALA A 48 -17.56 -15.53 -23.13
N GLU A 49 -17.47 -14.21 -23.13
CA GLU A 49 -16.22 -13.48 -22.97
C GLU A 49 -15.68 -13.57 -21.55
N ALA A 50 -16.54 -13.47 -20.52
CA ALA A 50 -16.15 -13.73 -19.14
C ALA A 50 -15.54 -15.12 -18.98
N ARG A 51 -16.17 -16.18 -19.52
CA ARG A 51 -15.60 -17.54 -19.50
C ARG A 51 -14.22 -17.59 -20.13
N ARG A 52 -14.06 -17.01 -21.32
CA ARG A 52 -12.78 -16.99 -22.05
C ARG A 52 -11.70 -16.28 -21.23
N LEU A 53 -12.03 -15.11 -20.65
CA LEU A 53 -11.07 -14.29 -19.92
C LEU A 53 -10.74 -14.86 -18.54
N VAL A 54 -11.70 -15.46 -17.84
CA VAL A 54 -11.46 -16.16 -16.57
C VAL A 54 -10.61 -17.40 -16.80
N LEU A 55 -10.87 -18.20 -17.85
CA LEU A 55 -10.04 -19.35 -18.22
C LEU A 55 -8.61 -18.94 -18.59
N ALA A 56 -8.44 -17.77 -19.21
CA ALA A 56 -7.13 -17.19 -19.50
C ALA A 56 -6.44 -16.56 -18.26
N GLY A 57 -7.14 -16.46 -17.12
CA GLY A 57 -6.65 -15.77 -15.92
C GLY A 57 -6.55 -14.25 -16.06
N ALA A 58 -7.21 -13.67 -17.08
CA ALA A 58 -7.16 -12.23 -17.36
C ALA A 58 -8.11 -11.41 -16.48
N VAL A 59 -9.21 -12.02 -16.03
CA VAL A 59 -10.20 -11.39 -15.13
C VAL A 59 -10.60 -12.35 -14.01
N VAL A 60 -11.08 -11.79 -12.90
CA VAL A 60 -11.59 -12.51 -11.73
C VAL A 60 -12.92 -11.95 -11.28
N GLU A 61 -13.67 -12.72 -10.49
CA GLU A 61 -14.88 -12.20 -9.86
C GLU A 61 -14.56 -11.00 -8.95
N PRO A 62 -15.43 -10.00 -8.89
CA PRO A 62 -15.22 -8.82 -8.04
C PRO A 62 -15.14 -9.26 -6.57
N GLY A 63 -14.12 -8.81 -5.85
CA GLY A 63 -13.90 -9.22 -4.46
C GLY A 63 -13.09 -10.52 -4.31
N ALA A 64 -12.83 -11.27 -5.39
CA ALA A 64 -12.06 -12.51 -5.31
C ALA A 64 -10.61 -12.24 -4.89
N ARG A 65 -10.04 -11.11 -5.32
CA ARG A 65 -8.70 -10.67 -4.93
C ARG A 65 -8.62 -10.29 -3.47
N GLU A 66 -9.56 -9.49 -2.98
CA GLU A 66 -9.62 -9.10 -1.57
C GLU A 66 -9.79 -10.34 -0.69
N LYS A 67 -10.61 -11.29 -1.11
CA LYS A 67 -10.77 -12.56 -0.40
C LYS A 67 -9.47 -13.38 -0.40
N ALA A 68 -8.81 -13.50 -1.54
CA ALA A 68 -7.53 -14.20 -1.63
C ALA A 68 -6.43 -13.51 -0.80
N ALA A 69 -6.40 -12.18 -0.79
CA ALA A 69 -5.49 -11.39 0.03
C ALA A 69 -5.79 -11.54 1.52
N ALA A 70 -7.07 -11.53 1.93
CA ALA A 70 -7.48 -11.76 3.30
C ALA A 70 -7.12 -13.18 3.78
N GLU A 71 -7.30 -14.19 2.92
CA GLU A 71 -6.91 -15.57 3.21
C GLU A 71 -5.38 -15.71 3.32
N ALA A 72 -4.62 -15.07 2.43
CA ALA A 72 -3.17 -15.04 2.51
C ALA A 72 -2.69 -14.33 3.78
N ALA A 73 -3.28 -13.19 4.13
CA ALA A 73 -2.98 -12.46 5.36
C ALA A 73 -3.28 -13.30 6.60
N LYS A 74 -4.39 -14.04 6.60
CA LYS A 74 -4.73 -14.98 7.66
C LYS A 74 -3.69 -16.11 7.76
N ALA A 75 -3.28 -16.69 6.64
CA ALA A 75 -2.27 -17.74 6.62
C ALA A 75 -0.91 -17.24 7.15
N VAL A 76 -0.50 -16.02 6.80
CA VAL A 76 0.72 -15.39 7.34
C VAL A 76 0.59 -15.17 8.85
N TYR A 77 -0.56 -14.68 9.32
CA TYR A 77 -0.82 -14.51 10.75
C TYR A 77 -0.78 -15.84 11.52
N GLU A 78 -1.41 -16.90 10.99
CA GLU A 78 -1.37 -18.23 11.59
C GLU A 78 0.04 -18.82 11.62
N ALA A 79 0.82 -18.63 10.55
CA ALA A 79 2.22 -19.03 10.51
C ALA A 79 3.08 -18.28 11.53
N ALA A 80 2.88 -16.96 11.68
CA ALA A 80 3.55 -16.16 12.69
C ALA A 80 3.17 -16.60 14.12
N LEU A 81 1.90 -16.91 14.35
CA LEU A 81 1.41 -17.43 15.62
C LEU A 81 2.03 -18.80 15.94
N ALA A 82 2.19 -19.67 14.94
CA ALA A 82 2.83 -20.97 15.09
C ALA A 82 4.33 -20.87 15.38
N ALA A 83 5.02 -19.85 14.84
CA ALA A 83 6.43 -19.59 15.07
C ALA A 83 6.75 -19.00 16.46
N LEU A 84 5.79 -18.33 17.10
CA LEU A 84 5.96 -17.78 18.46
C LEU A 84 6.14 -18.90 19.50
N SER A 85 7.01 -18.68 20.49
CA SER A 85 7.14 -19.59 21.63
C SER A 85 5.85 -19.64 22.46
N PRO A 86 5.58 -20.75 23.20
CA PRO A 86 4.39 -20.83 24.05
C PRO A 86 4.30 -19.70 25.08
N GLU A 87 5.45 -19.22 25.57
CA GLU A 87 5.52 -18.11 26.53
C GLU A 87 5.10 -16.78 25.89
N ALA A 88 5.56 -16.48 24.67
CA ALA A 88 5.16 -15.29 23.94
C ALA A 88 3.67 -15.32 23.54
N ARG A 89 3.14 -16.50 23.17
CA ARG A 89 1.71 -16.67 22.90
C ARG A 89 0.84 -16.39 24.13
N ALA A 90 1.25 -16.88 25.31
CA ALA A 90 0.54 -16.63 26.55
C ALA A 90 0.54 -15.14 26.93
N ALA A 91 1.66 -14.45 26.70
CA ALA A 91 1.78 -13.01 26.93
C ALA A 91 0.85 -12.19 26.01
N ILE A 92 0.74 -12.54 24.73
CA ILE A 92 -0.09 -11.84 23.74
C ILE A 92 -1.59 -12.11 23.95
N THR A 93 -1.97 -13.36 24.27
CA THR A 93 -3.38 -13.75 24.47
C THR A 93 -3.94 -13.36 25.84
N GLY A 94 -3.12 -12.73 26.71
CA GLY A 94 -3.52 -12.37 28.06
C GLY A 94 -3.84 -13.57 28.94
N GLN A 95 -3.46 -14.79 28.54
CA GLN A 95 -3.59 -15.93 29.42
C GLN A 95 -2.55 -15.79 30.53
N PRO A 96 -2.98 -15.66 31.81
CA PRO A 96 -2.03 -15.58 32.90
C PRO A 96 -1.27 -16.89 32.91
N VAL A 97 0.02 -16.84 32.54
CA VAL A 97 0.95 -17.93 32.77
C VAL A 97 0.89 -18.12 34.28
N ARG A 98 0.19 -19.18 34.72
CA ARG A 98 0.17 -19.57 36.13
C ARG A 98 1.58 -20.03 36.43
N ARG A 99 2.49 -19.07 36.65
CA ARG A 99 3.76 -19.31 37.32
C ARG A 99 3.33 -20.03 38.58
N ARG A 100 3.67 -21.32 38.65
CA ARG A 100 3.52 -22.14 39.84
C ARG A 100 4.32 -21.41 40.91
N ARG A 101 3.64 -20.48 41.58
CA ARG A 101 4.16 -19.75 42.73
C ARG A 101 4.32 -20.87 43.76
N ALA A 102 5.55 -21.36 43.91
CA ALA A 102 5.92 -22.06 45.13
C ALA A 102 5.47 -21.12 46.25
N GLN A 103 4.43 -21.52 46.99
CA GLN A 103 3.77 -20.66 47.96
C GLN A 103 4.77 -20.31 49.06
N PRO A 104 5.16 -19.03 49.26
CA PRO A 104 5.54 -18.60 50.59
C PRO A 104 4.25 -18.26 51.35
N SER A 105 3.94 -19.05 52.37
CA SER A 105 2.87 -18.74 53.33
C SER A 105 3.20 -17.46 54.09
N THR A 106 2.50 -16.36 53.83
CA THR A 106 2.46 -15.19 54.71
C THR A 106 1.02 -14.66 54.88
N PRO A 107 0.62 -14.24 56.10
CA PRO A 107 -0.73 -13.79 56.43
C PRO A 107 -1.04 -12.36 55.94
N PRO A 108 -2.33 -11.96 55.89
CA PRO A 108 -2.77 -10.68 55.35
C PRO A 108 -2.62 -9.54 56.39
N THR A 109 -1.95 -8.46 56.00
CA THR A 109 -2.02 -7.19 56.71
C THR A 109 -2.64 -6.15 55.77
N GLY A 110 -3.81 -5.66 56.17
CA GLY A 110 -4.61 -4.69 55.45
C GLY A 110 -3.93 -3.34 55.28
N GLY A 111 -4.38 -2.63 54.25
CA GLY A 111 -3.99 -1.26 53.96
C GLY A 111 -4.18 -0.91 52.49
N ALA A 112 -5.33 -0.34 52.16
CA ALA A 112 -5.53 0.54 51.02
C ALA A 112 -6.42 1.71 51.51
N PRO A 113 -6.50 2.87 50.84
CA PRO A 113 -5.77 3.41 49.68
C PRO A 113 -5.11 4.79 50.05
N THR A 114 -4.35 5.53 49.23
CA THR A 114 -4.77 6.32 48.05
C THR A 114 -3.54 7.12 47.56
N PRO A 115 -3.21 7.15 46.26
CA PRO A 115 -2.43 8.25 45.67
C PRO A 115 -3.33 9.29 44.97
N PRO A 116 -2.87 10.56 44.86
CA PRO A 116 -3.68 11.71 44.43
C PRO A 116 -3.95 11.73 42.91
N PRO A 117 -4.94 12.53 42.45
CA PRO A 117 -5.14 12.79 41.02
C PRO A 117 -3.97 13.62 40.47
N THR A 118 -3.40 13.18 39.35
CA THR A 118 -2.52 14.00 38.53
C THR A 118 -3.34 14.55 37.38
N GLU A 119 -3.64 15.84 37.46
CA GLU A 119 -4.10 16.61 36.31
C GLU A 119 -2.88 16.83 35.40
N THR A 120 -2.96 16.36 34.17
CA THR A 120 -2.07 16.81 33.09
C THR A 120 -2.95 17.24 31.95
N ASP A 121 -3.36 18.50 32.09
CA ASP A 121 -3.54 19.46 31.01
C ASP A 121 -2.44 19.28 29.96
N THR A 122 -2.80 18.87 28.76
CA THR A 122 -1.94 18.96 27.56
C THR A 122 -2.81 19.58 26.50
N GLY A 123 -2.50 20.84 26.24
CA GLY A 123 -3.25 21.73 25.40
C GLY A 123 -3.41 21.22 23.98
N ALA A 124 -4.56 21.62 23.45
CA ALA A 124 -4.76 22.08 22.08
C ALA A 124 -3.46 22.42 21.35
N ASP A 125 -3.23 21.72 20.25
CA ASP A 125 -2.60 22.27 19.07
C ASP A 125 -3.42 21.72 17.89
N GLU A 126 -4.49 22.45 17.54
CA GLU A 126 -5.16 22.32 16.25
C GLU A 126 -4.28 23.07 15.23
N PRO A 127 -3.68 22.41 14.23
CA PRO A 127 -3.26 23.12 13.05
C PRO A 127 -4.51 23.48 12.24
N ASP A 128 -4.90 24.75 12.31
CA ASP A 128 -5.57 25.47 11.22
C ASP A 128 -4.66 25.41 9.99
N ASP A 129 -4.81 24.37 9.17
CA ASP A 129 -4.27 24.34 7.80
C ASP A 129 -5.38 24.83 6.86
N ASP A 130 -5.46 26.15 6.81
CA ASP A 130 -6.18 26.97 5.85
C ASP A 130 -5.55 26.73 4.46
N ALA A 131 -6.06 25.73 3.74
CA ALA A 131 -5.70 25.47 2.35
C ALA A 131 -6.87 25.84 1.42
N GLU A 132 -7.29 27.11 1.48
CA GLU A 132 -7.92 27.75 0.33
C GLU A 132 -6.86 27.99 -0.75
N GLY A 133 -6.81 27.06 -1.70
CA GLY A 133 -6.03 27.14 -2.92
C GLY A 133 -6.81 26.52 -4.07
N ALA A 134 -7.91 27.16 -4.45
CA ALA A 134 -8.52 26.96 -5.75
C ALA A 134 -7.65 27.68 -6.79
N ASP A 135 -6.87 26.94 -7.57
CA ASP A 135 -6.46 27.38 -8.91
C ASP A 135 -6.14 26.16 -9.80
N GLU A 136 -7.05 25.98 -10.76
CA GLU A 136 -6.94 25.44 -12.11
C GLU A 136 -6.35 24.02 -12.39
N PRO A 137 -7.09 23.18 -13.15
CA PRO A 137 -6.58 21.92 -13.68
C PRO A 137 -5.77 22.20 -14.96
N ASP A 138 -4.44 22.23 -14.84
CA ASP A 138 -3.58 22.36 -16.02
C ASP A 138 -2.90 21.03 -16.38
N GLU A 139 -3.13 20.65 -17.64
CA GLU A 139 -2.50 19.64 -18.48
C GLU A 139 -2.08 18.28 -17.89
N ALA A 140 -2.81 17.25 -18.33
CA ALA A 140 -2.30 15.88 -18.39
C ALA A 140 -1.06 15.84 -19.30
N PRO A 141 0.12 15.37 -18.83
CA PRO A 141 1.20 15.06 -19.74
C PRO A 141 0.86 13.80 -20.52
N ASP A 142 0.62 14.03 -21.80
CA ASP A 142 0.77 13.12 -22.92
C ASP A 142 2.16 12.43 -22.90
N GLY A 143 2.19 11.18 -23.37
CA GLY A 143 3.43 10.50 -23.76
C GLY A 143 4.14 9.68 -22.68
N GLY A 144 3.81 8.39 -22.62
CA GLY A 144 4.62 7.38 -21.93
C GLY A 144 6.05 7.33 -22.47
N GLN A 145 6.99 7.82 -21.69
CA GLN A 145 8.33 7.26 -21.64
C GLN A 145 8.37 6.35 -20.42
N ASP A 146 8.50 5.05 -20.67
CA ASP A 146 8.87 4.06 -19.66
C ASP A 146 10.33 4.35 -19.25
N SER A 147 10.52 5.44 -18.50
CA SER A 147 11.80 5.77 -17.89
C SER A 147 12.02 4.75 -16.79
N ASP A 148 12.79 3.72 -17.09
CA ASP A 148 13.21 2.61 -16.20
C ASP A 148 14.07 3.08 -15.00
N GLY A 149 14.02 4.38 -14.67
CA GLY A 149 14.73 5.01 -13.57
C GLY A 149 13.84 5.23 -12.35
N PRO A 150 14.44 5.42 -11.16
CA PRO A 150 13.69 5.73 -9.95
C PRO A 150 12.81 6.98 -10.15
N GLN A 151 11.54 6.87 -9.77
CA GLN A 151 10.58 7.95 -9.95
C GLN A 151 10.89 9.10 -8.97
N ARG A 152 10.95 10.32 -9.51
CA ARG A 152 11.20 11.53 -8.72
C ARG A 152 10.17 11.69 -7.58
N PRO A 153 10.61 11.90 -6.32
CA PRO A 153 9.70 12.12 -5.21
C PRO A 153 8.87 13.41 -5.39
N PRO A 154 7.64 13.47 -4.84
CA PRO A 154 6.85 14.70 -4.87
C PRO A 154 7.51 15.80 -4.03
N ARG A 155 7.29 17.07 -4.39
CA ARG A 155 7.89 18.23 -3.68
C ARG A 155 7.52 18.30 -2.20
N VAL A 156 6.37 17.76 -1.82
CA VAL A 156 5.92 17.68 -0.42
C VAL A 156 6.57 16.54 0.38
N ALA A 157 7.27 15.61 -0.28
CA ALA A 157 7.91 14.48 0.41
C ALA A 157 8.91 14.94 1.49
N ALA A 158 9.07 14.11 2.53
CA ALA A 158 10.00 14.37 3.62
C ALA A 158 11.46 14.38 3.13
N LYS A 159 12.36 15.06 3.87
CA LYS A 159 13.80 15.11 3.57
C LYS A 159 14.41 13.72 3.37
N ALA A 160 14.03 12.75 4.20
CA ALA A 160 14.57 11.39 4.12
C ALA A 160 14.31 10.73 2.75
N VAL A 161 13.11 10.92 2.18
CA VAL A 161 12.75 10.38 0.85
C VAL A 161 13.59 11.03 -0.25
N TRP A 162 13.83 12.34 -0.14
CA TRP A 162 14.72 13.04 -1.06
C TRP A 162 16.18 12.58 -0.92
N ALA A 163 16.64 12.30 0.30
CA ALA A 163 17.97 11.78 0.57
C ALA A 163 18.18 10.35 0.01
N ASP A 164 17.18 9.48 0.12
CA ASP A 164 17.20 8.15 -0.48
C ASP A 164 17.27 8.25 -2.01
N TYR A 165 16.43 9.11 -2.61
CA TYR A 165 16.37 9.31 -4.06
C TYR A 165 17.70 9.80 -4.65
N VAL A 166 18.37 10.78 -4.04
CA VAL A 166 19.67 11.27 -4.55
C VAL A 166 20.78 10.23 -4.47
N VAL A 167 20.70 9.31 -3.49
CA VAL A 167 21.64 8.20 -3.33
C VAL A 167 21.37 7.13 -4.37
N GLU A 168 20.09 6.78 -4.57
CA GLU A 168 19.67 5.78 -5.55
C GLU A 168 19.97 6.22 -7.00
N THR A 169 19.78 7.51 -7.30
CA THR A 169 20.14 8.10 -8.60
C THR A 169 21.64 8.34 -8.77
N GLY A 170 22.45 8.16 -7.71
CA GLY A 170 23.89 8.36 -7.75
C GLY A 170 24.34 9.83 -7.81
N VAL A 171 23.44 10.78 -7.55
CA VAL A 171 23.74 12.22 -7.57
C VAL A 171 24.65 12.60 -6.40
N LEU A 172 24.43 12.03 -5.22
CA LEU A 172 25.22 12.28 -4.02
C LEU A 172 25.40 11.00 -3.18
N PRO A 173 26.53 10.85 -2.47
CA PRO A 173 26.68 9.79 -1.46
C PRO A 173 25.78 10.07 -0.25
N ARG A 174 25.44 9.00 0.49
CA ARG A 174 24.49 9.08 1.61
C ARG A 174 24.90 10.09 2.69
N GLU A 175 26.18 10.15 3.01
CA GLU A 175 26.71 11.04 4.05
C GLU A 175 26.50 12.52 3.69
N GLU A 176 26.67 12.89 2.41
CA GLU A 176 26.42 14.26 1.93
C GLU A 176 24.92 14.56 1.84
N ALA A 177 24.12 13.57 1.43
CA ALA A 177 22.66 13.73 1.34
C ALA A 177 22.02 14.00 2.71
N ASP A 178 22.51 13.35 3.78
CA ASP A 178 22.01 13.54 5.13
C ASP A 178 22.44 14.90 5.73
N ALA A 179 23.56 15.47 5.28
CA ALA A 179 24.06 16.77 5.72
C ALA A 179 23.28 17.97 5.12
N LEU A 180 22.70 17.80 3.92
CA LEU A 180 21.99 18.87 3.20
C LEU A 180 20.54 19.04 3.66
N THR A 181 19.99 20.22 3.44
CA THR A 181 18.55 20.49 3.60
C THR A 181 17.76 19.94 2.41
N LYS A 182 16.45 19.76 2.59
CA LYS A 182 15.55 19.29 1.51
C LYS A 182 15.63 20.18 0.28
N ASP A 183 15.67 21.50 0.46
CA ASP A 183 15.71 22.44 -0.66
C ASP A 183 17.02 22.34 -1.45
N GLU A 184 18.14 22.13 -0.76
CA GLU A 184 19.44 21.88 -1.39
C GLU A 184 19.46 20.56 -2.16
N LEU A 185 18.85 19.50 -1.62
CA LEU A 185 18.71 18.21 -2.31
C LEU A 185 17.88 18.36 -3.59
N VAL A 186 16.74 19.06 -3.52
CA VAL A 186 15.89 19.34 -4.69
C VAL A 186 16.63 20.18 -5.74
N ALA A 187 17.41 21.16 -5.31
CA ALA A 187 18.23 21.99 -6.19
C ALA A 187 19.31 21.17 -6.91
N ARG A 188 20.03 20.28 -6.20
CA ARG A 188 21.04 19.40 -6.78
C ARG A 188 20.47 18.41 -7.79
N VAL A 189 19.29 17.84 -7.51
CA VAL A 189 18.58 16.97 -8.49
C VAL A 189 18.27 17.74 -9.77
N ARG A 190 17.74 18.97 -9.66
CA ARG A 190 17.43 19.80 -10.83
C ARG A 190 18.67 20.15 -11.65
N GLU A 191 19.77 20.48 -10.98
CA GLU A 191 21.03 20.79 -11.66
C GLU A 191 21.57 19.57 -12.41
N HIS A 192 21.52 18.38 -11.80
CA HIS A 192 21.95 17.13 -12.43
C HIS A 192 21.05 16.74 -13.62
N GLU A 193 19.73 16.88 -13.49
CA GLU A 193 18.78 16.66 -14.60
C GLU A 193 19.08 17.61 -15.78
N ALA A 194 19.33 18.89 -15.51
CA ALA A 194 19.69 19.87 -16.54
C ALA A 194 20.98 19.47 -17.28
N GLN A 195 22.01 19.03 -16.55
CA GLN A 195 23.27 18.55 -17.15
C GLN A 195 23.07 17.29 -18.02
N GLN A 196 22.13 16.41 -17.68
CA GLN A 196 21.83 15.23 -18.50
C GLN A 196 21.07 15.58 -19.79
N THR A 197 20.29 16.66 -19.80
CA THR A 197 19.56 17.09 -21.00
C THR A 197 20.42 17.90 -21.99
N GLU A 198 21.56 18.42 -21.55
CA GLU A 198 22.46 19.25 -22.39
C GLU A 198 23.57 18.44 -23.11
N GLY A 199 23.69 17.13 -22.86
CA GLY A 199 24.70 16.23 -23.45
C GLY A 199 24.16 15.36 -24.58
#